data_AF-A0A943HYK6-F1
#
_entry.id   AF-A0A943HYK6-F1
#
_cell.length_a   1.000
_cell.length_b   1.000
_cell.length_c   1.000
_cell.angle_alpha   90.00
_cell.angle_beta   90.00
_cell.angle_gamma   90.00
#
_symmetry.space_group_name_H-M   'P 1'
#
loop_
_entity.id
_entity.type
_entity.pdbx_description
1 polymer ?
#
loop_
_entity_poly.entity_id
_entity_poly.type
_entity_poly.pdbx_seq_one_letter_code
_entity_poly.pdbx_strand_id
1 'polypeptide(L)'
;LGDSLVAIESIIAPMAHEKDQNFITEITNVNHERLIGDETHLNQILINLLSNAVKYTQEGGTVCLRFIGLAQHSNQFERIRIEVEDNGYGMSPEFLETIFDSFTRAENSTTNKVQGTGLGMSITKSLVELMGGTIEVESEEGKGTLFRVDLELRIPEEQAQGFFWVQQGIGRILAISYSERGRDAAVHLLEGTGVIVDTAADMHAAEALVQEAANENGYQLLMYKPGKLDQGAIDEAESLRAIINPLDGPAVPVLYVLDNSFDRDEQVELPPRSGVLVHPFFLSTLKQAIEGISGVSNVEAADHDKVLEGKHFLAAEDNLMNASILEELLDMEGATVEIVENGQLCVERFEACEPGEFDAILMDVQMPIMNGHDASSA
;
A
#
# COMPACT_ATOMS: atom_id res chain seq x y z
N LEU A 1 -1.73 -6.02 0.46
CA LEU A 1 -2.65 -4.93 0.04
C LEU A 1 -1.98 -3.57 0.08
N GLY A 2 -1.17 -3.24 1.10
CA GLY A 2 -0.38 -2.01 1.13
C GLY A 2 0.63 -1.93 0.00
N ASP A 3 1.39 -3.00 -0.26
CA ASP A 3 2.34 -3.03 -1.39
C ASP A 3 1.63 -2.77 -2.73
N SER A 4 0.49 -3.42 -2.94
CA SER A 4 -0.40 -3.20 -4.08
C SER A 4 -0.86 -1.74 -4.17
N LEU A 5 -1.26 -1.13 -3.05
CA LEU A 5 -1.69 0.27 -3.00
C LEU A 5 -0.55 1.21 -3.37
N VAL A 6 0.63 1.05 -2.77
CA VAL A 6 1.82 1.86 -3.07
C VAL A 6 2.20 1.75 -4.54
N ALA A 7 2.21 0.54 -5.09
CA ALA A 7 2.50 0.30 -6.50
C ALA A 7 1.49 1.04 -7.40
N ILE A 8 0.20 0.97 -7.07
CA ILE A 8 -0.86 1.64 -7.83
C ILE A 8 -0.77 3.16 -7.72
N GLU A 9 -0.55 3.70 -6.53
CA GLU A 9 -0.38 5.14 -6.32
C GLU A 9 0.78 5.67 -7.15
N SER A 10 1.90 4.94 -7.22
CA SER A 10 3.07 5.34 -8.02
C SER A 10 2.78 5.46 -9.52
N ILE A 11 1.80 4.71 -10.04
CA ILE A 11 1.42 4.71 -11.46
C ILE A 11 0.30 5.72 -11.72
N ILE A 12 -0.74 5.74 -10.88
CA ILE A 12 -1.98 6.49 -11.11
C ILE A 12 -1.86 7.95 -10.67
N ALA A 13 -1.15 8.24 -9.58
CA ALA A 13 -1.03 9.61 -9.08
C ALA A 13 -0.37 10.57 -10.10
N PRO A 14 0.73 10.20 -10.81
CA PRO A 14 1.27 11.04 -11.87
C PRO A 14 0.28 11.27 -13.03
N MET A 15 -0.46 10.23 -13.44
CA MET A 15 -1.46 10.35 -14.52
C MET A 15 -2.62 11.29 -14.16
N ALA A 16 -3.07 11.24 -12.91
CA ALA A 16 -4.09 12.16 -12.40
C ALA A 16 -3.54 13.59 -12.31
N HIS A 17 -2.30 13.74 -11.84
CA HIS A 17 -1.64 15.04 -11.72
C HIS A 17 -1.44 15.74 -13.07
N GLU A 18 -1.09 15.01 -14.13
CA GLU A 18 -0.99 15.56 -15.50
C GLU A 18 -2.28 16.21 -16.00
N LYS A 19 -3.43 15.84 -15.43
CA LYS A 19 -4.75 16.38 -15.74
C LYS A 19 -5.31 17.27 -14.63
N ASP A 20 -4.49 17.72 -13.69
CA ASP A 20 -4.91 18.48 -12.51
C ASP A 20 -6.08 17.81 -11.75
N GLN A 21 -6.19 16.48 -11.79
CA GLN A 21 -7.26 15.74 -11.11
C GLN A 21 -6.90 15.48 -9.65
N ASN A 22 -7.90 15.55 -8.77
CA ASN A 22 -7.77 15.13 -7.38
C ASN A 22 -7.88 13.61 -7.30
N PHE A 23 -6.80 12.95 -6.90
CA PHE A 23 -6.80 11.52 -6.59
C PHE A 23 -6.85 11.31 -5.07
N ILE A 24 -7.84 10.56 -4.61
CA ILE A 24 -8.11 10.35 -3.18
C ILE A 24 -8.09 8.84 -2.90
N THR A 25 -7.39 8.44 -1.85
CA THR A 25 -7.37 7.05 -1.39
C THR A 25 -7.93 6.96 0.03
N GLU A 26 -8.87 6.05 0.27
CA GLU A 26 -9.44 5.81 1.60
C GLU A 26 -9.42 4.32 1.96
N ILE A 27 -9.20 4.03 3.25
CA ILE A 27 -9.26 2.68 3.80
C ILE A 27 -10.21 2.72 4.99
N THR A 28 -11.15 1.78 5.07
CA THR A 28 -12.14 1.73 6.15
C THR A 28 -12.38 0.28 6.56
N ASN A 29 -12.28 -0.04 7.84
CA ASN A 29 -12.63 -1.35 8.43
C ASN A 29 -11.89 -2.57 7.85
N VAL A 30 -10.75 -2.41 7.17
CA VAL A 30 -9.94 -3.53 6.69
C VAL A 30 -9.07 -4.06 7.84
N ASN A 31 -9.34 -5.29 8.29
CA ASN A 31 -8.69 -5.85 9.47
C ASN A 31 -7.40 -6.61 9.14
N HIS A 32 -7.33 -7.17 7.92
CA HIS A 32 -6.23 -7.99 7.45
C HIS A 32 -5.73 -7.51 6.09
N GLU A 33 -4.48 -7.04 6.06
CA GLU A 33 -3.84 -6.56 4.84
C GLU A 33 -3.06 -7.64 4.09
N ARG A 34 -2.48 -8.59 4.84
CA ARG A 34 -1.78 -9.75 4.27
C ARG A 34 -2.83 -10.80 4.00
N LEU A 35 -3.09 -10.99 2.73
CA LEU A 35 -4.10 -11.90 2.24
C LEU A 35 -3.44 -12.84 1.26
N ILE A 36 -3.85 -14.09 1.30
CA ILE A 36 -3.41 -15.10 0.34
C ILE A 36 -4.30 -14.94 -0.89
N GLY A 37 -3.69 -14.51 -1.98
CA GLY A 37 -4.35 -14.28 -3.26
C GLY A 37 -3.33 -14.04 -4.36
N ASP A 38 -3.84 -13.74 -5.56
CA ASP A 38 -3.00 -13.38 -6.70
C ASP A 38 -2.83 -11.86 -6.76
N GLU A 39 -1.67 -11.39 -6.32
CA GLU A 39 -1.35 -9.96 -6.31
C GLU A 39 -1.27 -9.37 -7.72
N THR A 40 -0.73 -10.12 -8.70
CA THR A 40 -0.57 -9.63 -10.07
C THR A 40 -1.93 -9.38 -10.71
N HIS A 41 -2.87 -10.32 -10.53
CA HIS A 41 -4.24 -10.15 -11.04
C HIS A 41 -5.01 -9.06 -10.29
N LEU A 42 -4.81 -8.90 -8.98
CA LEU A 42 -5.40 -7.79 -8.23
C LEU A 42 -4.91 -6.44 -8.76
N ASN A 43 -3.59 -6.28 -8.92
CA ASN A 43 -2.99 -5.05 -9.46
C ASN A 43 -3.51 -4.79 -10.89
N GLN A 44 -3.64 -5.82 -11.72
CA GLN A 44 -4.20 -5.70 -13.06
C GLN A 44 -5.66 -5.22 -13.06
N ILE A 45 -6.50 -5.72 -12.15
CA ILE A 45 -7.87 -5.25 -11.95
C ILE A 45 -7.86 -3.76 -11.60
N LEU A 46 -7.08 -3.38 -10.59
CA LEU A 46 -7.06 -2.01 -10.06
C LEU A 46 -6.50 -1.00 -11.07
N ILE A 47 -5.38 -1.32 -11.73
CA ILE A 47 -4.80 -0.48 -12.79
C ILE A 47 -5.81 -0.28 -13.92
N ASN A 48 -6.53 -1.32 -14.35
CA ASN A 48 -7.51 -1.17 -15.42
C ASN A 48 -8.71 -0.29 -14.99
N LEU A 49 -9.22 -0.44 -13.77
CA LEU A 49 -10.30 0.40 -13.26
C LEU A 49 -9.86 1.88 -13.10
N LEU A 50 -8.72 2.10 -12.45
CA LEU A 50 -8.22 3.45 -12.14
C LEU A 50 -7.73 4.19 -13.38
N SER A 51 -7.06 3.50 -14.31
CA SER A 51 -6.67 4.12 -15.58
C SER A 51 -7.88 4.52 -16.41
N ASN A 52 -8.98 3.76 -16.38
CA ASN A 52 -10.24 4.17 -16.98
C ASN A 52 -10.84 5.39 -16.27
N ALA A 53 -10.88 5.39 -14.94
CA ALA A 53 -11.37 6.53 -14.16
C ALA A 53 -10.60 7.83 -14.50
N VAL A 54 -9.26 7.81 -14.48
CA VAL A 54 -8.41 8.96 -14.87
C VAL A 54 -8.63 9.36 -16.33
N LYS A 55 -8.79 8.37 -17.21
CA LYS A 55 -8.98 8.60 -18.65
C LYS A 55 -10.31 9.29 -18.99
N TYR A 56 -11.39 8.89 -18.32
CA TYR A 56 -12.75 9.35 -18.60
C TYR A 56 -13.26 10.43 -17.63
N THR A 57 -12.40 10.89 -16.72
CA THR A 57 -12.63 12.09 -15.92
C THR A 57 -12.03 13.32 -16.60
N GLN A 58 -12.73 14.44 -16.54
CA GLN A 58 -12.25 15.74 -17.02
C GLN A 58 -11.05 16.26 -16.21
N GLU A 59 -10.36 17.26 -16.76
CA GLU A 59 -9.32 18.02 -16.05
C GLU A 59 -9.92 18.71 -14.81
N GLY A 60 -9.20 18.71 -13.68
CA GLY A 60 -9.76 19.24 -12.42
C GLY A 60 -10.80 18.34 -11.72
N GLY A 61 -11.11 17.16 -12.29
CA GLY A 61 -12.06 16.21 -11.72
C GLY A 61 -11.53 15.47 -10.49
N THR A 62 -12.28 14.50 -10.00
CA THR A 62 -11.94 13.71 -8.81
C THR A 62 -12.10 12.23 -9.07
N VAL A 63 -11.08 11.47 -8.68
CA VAL A 63 -11.06 10.00 -8.70
C VAL A 63 -10.78 9.54 -7.28
N CYS A 64 -11.60 8.63 -6.76
CA CYS A 64 -11.51 8.11 -5.40
C CYS A 64 -11.38 6.58 -5.42
N LEU A 65 -10.36 6.07 -4.74
CA LEU A 65 -10.13 4.65 -4.50
C LEU A 65 -10.43 4.34 -3.04
N ARG A 66 -11.35 3.40 -2.77
CA ARG A 66 -11.68 2.99 -1.39
C ARG A 66 -11.50 1.51 -1.18
N PHE A 67 -10.82 1.14 -0.10
CA PHE A 67 -10.79 -0.22 0.43
C PHE A 67 -11.67 -0.31 1.67
N ILE A 68 -12.74 -1.10 1.60
CA ILE A 68 -13.75 -1.21 2.65
C ILE A 68 -13.81 -2.66 3.12
N GLY A 69 -13.45 -2.92 4.37
CA GLY A 69 -13.64 -4.22 4.99
C GLY A 69 -15.12 -4.46 5.27
N LEU A 70 -15.61 -5.61 4.82
CA LEU A 70 -16.99 -6.05 5.02
C LEU A 70 -17.06 -7.02 6.21
N ALA A 71 -18.26 -7.20 6.75
CA ALA A 71 -18.49 -8.19 7.81
C ALA A 71 -18.03 -9.58 7.35
N GLN A 72 -17.13 -10.18 8.14
CA GLN A 72 -16.59 -11.50 7.91
C GLN A 72 -17.65 -12.58 8.16
N HIS A 73 -17.68 -13.60 7.31
CA HIS A 73 -18.46 -14.82 7.57
C HIS A 73 -17.64 -15.88 8.33
N SER A 74 -16.32 -15.75 8.33
CA SER A 74 -15.37 -16.68 8.94
C SER A 74 -14.08 -15.93 9.32
N ASN A 75 -13.44 -16.32 10.43
CA ASN A 75 -12.15 -15.76 10.86
C ASN A 75 -10.96 -16.19 9.97
N GLN A 76 -11.20 -17.02 8.95
CA GLN A 76 -10.19 -17.48 7.99
C GLN A 76 -10.15 -16.64 6.70
N PHE A 77 -11.14 -15.78 6.48
CA PHE A 77 -11.28 -15.00 5.26
C PHE A 77 -11.62 -13.54 5.58
N GLU A 78 -10.94 -12.63 4.90
CA GLU A 78 -11.29 -11.22 4.90
C GLU A 78 -12.16 -10.96 3.67
N ARG A 79 -13.31 -10.30 3.88
CA ARG A 79 -14.14 -9.81 2.79
C ARG A 79 -13.85 -8.33 2.58
N ILE A 80 -13.43 -7.97 1.38
CA ILE A 80 -13.03 -6.61 1.04
C ILE A 80 -13.83 -6.15 -0.16
N ARG A 81 -14.41 -4.96 -0.03
CA ARG A 81 -14.97 -4.20 -1.13
C ARG A 81 -13.95 -3.16 -1.56
N ILE A 82 -13.64 -3.15 -2.84
CA ILE A 82 -12.83 -2.13 -3.47
C ILE A 82 -13.75 -1.28 -4.33
N GLU A 83 -13.78 0.02 -4.06
CA GLU A 83 -14.55 0.98 -4.84
C GLU A 83 -13.62 1.89 -5.62
N VAL A 84 -13.92 2.06 -6.92
CA VAL A 84 -13.29 3.07 -7.77
C VAL A 84 -14.39 4.00 -8.24
N GLU A 85 -14.39 5.22 -7.72
CA GLU A 85 -15.37 6.26 -8.02
C GLU A 85 -14.71 7.40 -8.80
N ASP A 86 -15.40 7.90 -9.81
CA ASP A 86 -15.03 9.13 -10.51
C ASP A 86 -16.23 10.03 -10.72
N ASN A 87 -15.99 11.34 -10.86
CA ASN A 87 -17.01 12.33 -11.23
C ASN A 87 -16.93 12.73 -12.71
N GLY A 88 -16.51 11.79 -13.56
CA GLY A 88 -16.26 11.97 -14.98
C GLY A 88 -17.52 12.02 -15.84
N TYR A 89 -17.36 11.68 -17.12
CA TYR A 89 -18.45 11.75 -18.09
C TYR A 89 -19.60 10.79 -17.82
N GLY A 90 -19.37 9.73 -17.03
CA GLY A 90 -20.32 8.65 -16.82
C GLY A 90 -20.69 7.91 -18.11
N MET A 91 -21.70 7.03 -18.01
CA MET A 91 -22.12 6.12 -19.06
C MET A 91 -23.63 6.10 -19.23
N SER A 92 -24.07 5.81 -20.46
CA SER A 92 -25.50 5.63 -20.76
C SER A 92 -26.00 4.29 -20.20
N PRO A 93 -27.31 4.17 -19.88
CA PRO A 93 -27.90 2.92 -19.42
C PRO A 93 -27.69 1.75 -20.40
N GLU A 94 -27.74 2.02 -21.71
CA GLU A 94 -27.56 1.01 -22.75
C GLU A 94 -26.11 0.48 -22.79
N PHE A 95 -25.13 1.34 -22.54
CA PHE A 95 -23.73 0.93 -22.47
C PHE A 95 -23.42 0.16 -21.19
N LEU A 96 -24.05 0.51 -20.06
CA LEU A 96 -23.90 -0.21 -18.79
C LEU A 96 -24.29 -1.69 -18.91
N GLU A 97 -25.29 -2.04 -19.73
CA GLU A 97 -25.70 -3.43 -19.95
C GLU A 97 -24.63 -4.27 -20.67
N THR A 98 -23.74 -3.62 -21.43
CA THR A 98 -22.79 -4.27 -22.35
C THR A 98 -21.32 -3.97 -22.02
N ILE A 99 -21.05 -3.23 -20.94
CA ILE A 99 -19.70 -2.78 -20.55
C ILE A 99 -18.71 -3.93 -20.32
N PHE A 100 -19.20 -5.09 -19.89
CA PHE A 100 -18.39 -6.28 -19.66
C PHE A 100 -18.30 -7.21 -20.88
N ASP A 101 -19.00 -6.90 -21.97
CA ASP A 101 -18.89 -7.66 -23.21
C ASP A 101 -17.56 -7.33 -23.92
N SER A 102 -16.94 -8.33 -24.51
CA SER A 102 -15.67 -8.16 -25.20
C SER A 102 -15.82 -7.27 -26.44
N PHE A 103 -14.87 -6.36 -26.64
CA PHE A 103 -14.79 -5.42 -27.77
C PHE A 103 -15.86 -4.32 -27.79
N THR A 104 -16.62 -4.16 -26.72
CA THR A 104 -17.64 -3.11 -26.62
C THR A 104 -17.01 -1.78 -26.21
N ARG A 105 -17.49 -0.67 -26.78
CA ARG A 105 -17.06 0.70 -26.49
C ARG A 105 -18.24 1.66 -26.48
N ALA A 106 -18.22 2.65 -25.59
CA ALA A 106 -19.21 3.73 -25.59
C ALA A 106 -19.03 4.62 -26.84
N GLU A 107 -20.05 4.69 -27.70
CA GLU A 107 -20.07 5.56 -28.88
C GLU A 107 -20.49 6.99 -28.51
N ASN A 108 -19.58 7.78 -27.94
CA ASN A 108 -19.82 9.20 -27.65
C ASN A 108 -18.81 10.11 -28.38
N SER A 109 -19.26 11.29 -28.80
CA SER A 109 -18.47 12.27 -29.56
C SER A 109 -17.19 12.73 -28.83
N THR A 110 -17.19 12.67 -27.49
CA THR A 110 -16.06 12.98 -26.61
C THR A 110 -15.10 11.80 -26.41
N THR A 111 -15.59 10.56 -26.39
CA THR A 111 -14.80 9.34 -26.09
C THR A 111 -14.13 8.74 -27.33
N ASN A 112 -14.59 9.09 -28.54
CA ASN A 112 -14.04 8.60 -29.81
C ASN A 112 -12.57 8.97 -30.05
N LYS A 113 -12.04 9.99 -29.37
CA LYS A 113 -10.61 10.36 -29.46
C LYS A 113 -9.69 9.46 -28.65
N VAL A 114 -10.23 8.67 -27.72
CA VAL A 114 -9.40 7.89 -26.80
C VAL A 114 -9.22 6.46 -27.29
N GLN A 115 -7.97 6.06 -27.53
CA GLN A 115 -7.61 4.72 -28.02
C GLN A 115 -7.87 3.65 -26.93
N GLY A 116 -8.30 2.46 -27.34
CA GLY A 116 -8.56 1.32 -26.45
C GLY A 116 -9.17 0.12 -27.19
N THR A 117 -8.84 -1.10 -26.75
CA THR A 117 -9.23 -2.37 -27.40
C THR A 117 -10.64 -2.83 -27.06
N GLY A 118 -11.28 -2.25 -26.03
CA GLY A 118 -12.58 -2.71 -25.51
C GLY A 118 -12.52 -4.07 -24.79
N LEU A 119 -11.31 -4.57 -24.49
CA LEU A 119 -11.13 -5.85 -23.80
C LEU A 119 -10.96 -5.72 -22.29
N GLY A 120 -10.45 -4.57 -21.82
CA GLY A 120 -10.05 -4.39 -20.42
C GLY A 120 -11.14 -4.79 -19.44
N MET A 121 -12.40 -4.40 -19.68
CA MET A 121 -13.47 -4.67 -18.73
C MET A 121 -13.94 -6.12 -18.72
N SER A 122 -13.97 -6.78 -19.88
CA SER A 122 -14.23 -8.22 -19.96
C SER A 122 -13.13 -9.04 -19.26
N ILE A 123 -11.87 -8.61 -19.34
CA ILE A 123 -10.73 -9.23 -18.64
C ILE A 123 -10.88 -8.98 -17.13
N THR A 124 -11.12 -7.75 -16.70
CA THR A 124 -11.31 -7.43 -15.27
C THR A 124 -12.43 -8.26 -14.66
N LYS A 125 -13.59 -8.37 -15.32
CA LYS A 125 -14.68 -9.22 -14.83
C LYS A 125 -14.26 -10.68 -14.70
N SER A 126 -13.61 -11.22 -15.72
CA SER A 126 -13.13 -12.60 -15.70
C SER A 126 -12.14 -12.84 -14.56
N LEU A 127 -11.20 -11.92 -14.32
CA LEU A 127 -10.24 -12.02 -13.23
C LEU A 127 -10.92 -11.96 -11.86
N VAL A 128 -11.86 -11.03 -11.65
CA VAL A 128 -12.63 -10.94 -10.39
C VAL A 128 -13.41 -12.24 -10.15
N GLU A 129 -14.07 -12.78 -11.17
CA GLU A 129 -14.83 -14.04 -11.06
C GLU A 129 -13.90 -15.24 -10.78
N LEU A 130 -12.72 -15.31 -11.41
CA LEU A 130 -11.70 -16.34 -11.14
C LEU A 130 -11.16 -16.26 -9.72
N MET A 131 -11.06 -15.06 -9.15
CA MET A 131 -10.72 -14.83 -7.75
C MET A 131 -11.88 -15.11 -6.79
N GLY A 132 -13.03 -15.59 -7.29
CA GLY A 132 -14.21 -15.90 -6.49
C GLY A 132 -15.00 -14.69 -6.01
N GLY A 133 -14.75 -13.52 -6.60
CA GLY A 133 -15.40 -12.27 -6.26
C GLY A 133 -16.55 -11.88 -7.21
N THR A 134 -17.05 -10.66 -7.01
CA THR A 134 -18.07 -10.05 -7.86
C THR A 134 -17.69 -8.61 -8.21
N ILE A 135 -18.02 -8.18 -9.43
CA ILE A 135 -17.86 -6.80 -9.87
C ILE A 135 -19.21 -6.21 -10.29
N GLU A 136 -19.51 -5.02 -9.80
CA GLU A 136 -20.69 -4.24 -10.12
C GLU A 136 -20.29 -2.83 -10.58
N VAL A 137 -21.17 -2.17 -11.33
CA VAL A 137 -20.94 -0.82 -11.82
C VAL A 137 -22.24 -0.01 -11.75
N GLU A 138 -22.13 1.21 -11.23
CA GLU A 138 -23.17 2.24 -11.23
C GLU A 138 -22.63 3.47 -11.96
N SER A 139 -23.39 4.03 -12.89
CA SER A 139 -22.96 5.23 -13.61
C SER A 139 -24.16 6.01 -14.13
N GLU A 140 -24.01 7.33 -14.22
CA GLU A 140 -24.99 8.21 -14.87
C GLU A 140 -24.24 9.27 -15.69
N GLU A 141 -24.70 9.52 -16.92
CA GLU A 141 -24.08 10.52 -17.79
C GLU A 141 -23.96 11.88 -17.10
N GLY A 142 -22.74 12.41 -17.09
CA GLY A 142 -22.37 13.70 -16.48
C GLY A 142 -22.29 13.69 -14.95
N LYS A 143 -22.50 12.55 -14.28
CA LYS A 143 -22.33 12.41 -12.83
C LYS A 143 -21.14 11.53 -12.44
N GLY A 144 -20.62 10.73 -13.37
CA GLY A 144 -19.47 9.87 -13.17
C GLY A 144 -19.81 8.40 -13.02
N THR A 145 -18.89 7.62 -12.47
CA THR A 145 -18.95 6.15 -12.42
C THR A 145 -18.45 5.63 -11.08
N LEU A 146 -19.07 4.58 -10.58
CA LEU A 146 -18.65 3.83 -9.41
C LEU A 146 -18.58 2.35 -9.76
N PHE A 147 -17.36 1.80 -9.75
CA PHE A 147 -17.14 0.36 -9.78
C PHE A 147 -17.02 -0.18 -8.37
N ARG A 148 -17.66 -1.31 -8.08
CA ARG A 148 -17.52 -2.04 -6.82
C ARG A 148 -17.03 -3.45 -7.10
N VAL A 149 -15.90 -3.82 -6.50
CA VAL A 149 -15.33 -5.17 -6.58
C VAL A 149 -15.31 -5.76 -5.19
N ASP A 150 -16.08 -6.82 -4.98
CA ASP A 150 -16.08 -7.57 -3.72
C ASP A 150 -15.23 -8.83 -3.87
N LEU A 151 -14.22 -8.98 -3.03
CA LEU A 151 -13.32 -10.14 -2.97
C LEU A 151 -13.40 -10.79 -1.58
N GLU A 152 -13.26 -12.11 -1.55
CA GLU A 152 -13.09 -12.90 -0.33
C GLU A 152 -11.72 -13.58 -0.38
N LEU A 153 -10.78 -13.11 0.45
CA LEU A 153 -9.39 -13.55 0.41
C LEU A 153 -9.01 -14.21 1.72
N ARG A 154 -8.20 -15.26 1.65
CA ARG A 154 -7.82 -16.04 2.83
C ARG A 154 -6.80 -15.29 3.68
N ILE A 155 -6.96 -15.34 4.99
CA ILE A 155 -6.05 -14.75 5.97
C ILE A 155 -4.96 -15.81 6.33
N PRO A 156 -3.67 -15.44 6.38
CA PRO A 156 -2.62 -16.31 6.89
C PRO A 156 -2.90 -16.75 8.34
N GLU A 157 -2.60 -18.01 8.67
CA GLU A 157 -2.93 -18.61 9.99
C GLU A 157 -2.31 -17.86 11.18
N GLU A 158 -1.15 -17.22 10.98
CA GLU A 158 -0.48 -16.38 11.99
C GLU A 158 -1.25 -15.10 12.33
N GLN A 159 -1.96 -14.51 11.36
CA GLN A 159 -2.78 -13.31 11.60
C GLN A 159 -4.14 -13.64 12.22
N ALA A 160 -4.72 -14.79 11.86
CA ALA A 160 -6.05 -15.21 12.30
C ALA A 160 -6.16 -15.42 13.83
N GLN A 161 -5.03 -15.59 14.54
CA GLN A 161 -5.03 -15.92 15.96
C GLN A 161 -5.06 -14.70 16.91
N GLY A 162 -5.00 -13.46 16.41
CA GLY A 162 -5.33 -12.26 17.21
C GLY A 162 -4.48 -12.00 18.46
N PHE A 163 -3.39 -12.75 18.68
CA PHE A 163 -2.58 -12.65 19.90
C PHE A 163 -1.59 -11.48 19.91
N PHE A 164 -1.47 -10.71 18.82
CA PHE A 164 -0.48 -9.64 18.70
C PHE A 164 -0.52 -8.66 19.87
N TRP A 165 -1.69 -8.07 20.17
CA TRP A 165 -1.82 -7.05 21.21
C TRP A 165 -1.52 -7.60 22.60
N VAL A 166 -1.94 -8.84 22.86
CA VAL A 166 -1.65 -9.55 24.12
C VAL A 166 -0.17 -9.89 24.24
N GLN A 167 0.49 -10.32 23.16
CA GLN A 167 1.92 -10.63 23.12
C GLN A 167 2.79 -9.38 23.31
N GLN A 168 2.40 -8.25 22.71
CA GLN A 168 3.06 -6.97 22.89
C GLN A 168 2.71 -6.30 24.23
N GLY A 169 1.77 -6.87 25.01
CA GLY A 169 1.32 -6.31 26.28
C GLY A 169 0.57 -4.99 26.14
N ILE A 170 0.00 -4.71 24.97
CA ILE A 170 -0.72 -3.47 24.66
C ILE A 170 -2.21 -3.71 24.91
N GLY A 171 -2.74 -3.10 25.98
CA GLY A 171 -4.17 -3.15 26.31
C GLY A 171 -4.87 -1.80 26.16
N ARG A 172 -4.11 -0.69 26.18
CA ARG A 172 -4.63 0.68 26.13
C ARG A 172 -3.69 1.60 25.36
N ILE A 173 -4.27 2.34 24.40
CA ILE A 173 -3.57 3.30 23.52
C ILE A 173 -4.19 4.69 23.73
N LEU A 174 -3.33 5.72 23.77
CA LEU A 174 -3.77 7.12 23.73
C LEU A 174 -3.48 7.70 22.34
N ALA A 175 -4.53 8.09 21.63
CA ALA A 175 -4.46 8.72 20.31
C ALA A 175 -4.72 10.23 20.41
N ILE A 176 -3.73 11.03 20.03
CA ILE A 176 -3.75 12.49 20.13
C ILE A 176 -3.86 13.05 18.72
N SER A 177 -4.99 13.69 18.41
CA SER A 177 -5.21 14.36 17.13
C SER A 177 -6.03 15.62 17.32
N TYR A 178 -5.57 16.72 16.71
CA TYR A 178 -6.26 18.00 16.70
C TYR A 178 -7.56 17.99 15.87
N SER A 179 -7.76 16.97 15.03
CA SER A 179 -8.94 16.85 14.17
C SER A 179 -9.92 15.80 14.71
N GLU A 180 -11.22 16.12 14.69
CA GLU A 180 -12.27 15.17 15.08
C GLU A 180 -12.23 13.89 14.22
N ARG A 181 -12.10 14.05 12.89
CA ARG A 181 -11.94 12.93 11.95
C ARG A 181 -10.76 12.03 12.28
N GLY A 182 -9.61 12.60 12.67
CA GLY A 182 -8.43 11.83 13.05
C GLY A 182 -8.61 11.02 14.33
N ARG A 183 -9.39 11.54 15.29
CA ARG A 183 -9.76 10.80 16.50
C ARG A 183 -10.70 9.65 16.19
N ASP A 184 -11.73 9.90 15.38
CA ASP A 184 -12.68 8.85 14.97
C ASP A 184 -11.96 7.74 14.19
N ALA A 185 -11.07 8.10 13.27
CA ALA A 185 -10.25 7.16 12.51
C ALA A 185 -9.38 6.27 13.41
N ALA A 186 -8.76 6.83 14.45
CA ALA A 186 -7.94 6.06 15.40
C ALA A 186 -8.77 5.05 16.20
N VAL A 187 -10.00 5.41 16.60
CA VAL A 187 -10.92 4.49 17.29
C VAL A 187 -11.37 3.37 16.36
N HIS A 188 -11.79 3.70 15.14
CA HIS A 188 -12.24 2.71 14.16
C HIS A 188 -11.13 1.74 13.73
N LEU A 189 -9.88 2.21 13.61
CA LEU A 189 -8.74 1.38 13.24
C LEU A 189 -8.49 0.22 14.23
N LEU A 190 -8.79 0.45 15.51
CA LEU A 190 -8.53 -0.50 16.61
C LEU A 190 -9.81 -1.16 17.13
N GLU A 191 -10.96 -0.87 16.54
CA GLU A 191 -12.24 -1.49 16.88
C GLU A 191 -12.17 -3.02 16.66
N GLY A 192 -12.68 -3.80 17.61
CA GLY A 192 -12.64 -5.27 17.53
C GLY A 192 -11.29 -5.93 17.86
N THR A 193 -10.22 -5.15 18.08
CA THR A 193 -8.90 -5.70 18.48
C THR A 193 -8.80 -6.07 19.96
N GLY A 194 -9.73 -5.58 20.78
CA GLY A 194 -9.71 -5.73 22.24
C GLY A 194 -8.84 -4.68 22.96
N VAL A 195 -8.19 -3.78 22.22
CA VAL A 195 -7.43 -2.65 22.77
C VAL A 195 -8.36 -1.47 23.06
N ILE A 196 -8.21 -0.87 24.24
CA ILE A 196 -8.94 0.34 24.61
C ILE A 196 -8.23 1.55 24.01
N VAL A 197 -8.96 2.38 23.24
CA VAL A 197 -8.42 3.61 22.64
C VAL A 197 -9.08 4.82 23.28
N ASP A 198 -8.28 5.63 23.98
CA ASP A 198 -8.70 6.96 24.40
C ASP A 198 -8.20 8.00 23.41
N THR A 199 -8.98 9.05 23.18
CA THR A 199 -8.61 10.12 22.26
C THR A 199 -8.49 11.47 22.96
N ALA A 200 -7.50 12.26 22.57
CA ALA A 200 -7.29 13.62 23.07
C ALA A 200 -7.29 14.63 21.92
N ALA A 201 -7.91 15.79 22.17
CA ALA A 201 -7.97 16.92 21.21
C ALA A 201 -6.66 17.70 21.12
N ASP A 202 -5.90 17.69 22.20
CA ASP A 202 -4.69 18.48 22.41
C ASP A 202 -3.84 17.83 23.51
N MET A 203 -2.64 18.36 23.71
CA MET A 203 -1.71 17.84 24.73
C MET A 203 -2.24 18.02 26.15
N HIS A 204 -3.01 19.07 26.43
CA HIS A 204 -3.53 19.30 27.78
C HIS A 204 -4.59 18.26 28.18
N ALA A 205 -5.49 17.93 27.26
CA ALA A 205 -6.44 16.83 27.42
C ALA A 205 -5.72 15.48 27.55
N ALA A 206 -4.64 15.26 26.77
CA ALA A 206 -3.82 14.07 26.85
C ALA A 206 -3.16 13.92 28.24
N GLU A 207 -2.59 14.99 28.78
CA GLU A 207 -2.00 15.01 30.13
C GLU A 207 -3.01 14.66 31.22
N ALA A 208 -4.22 15.22 31.15
CA ALA A 208 -5.29 14.92 32.11
C ALA A 208 -5.68 13.43 32.10
N LEU A 209 -5.82 12.85 30.90
CA LEU A 209 -6.12 11.42 30.73
C LEU A 209 -4.99 10.53 31.27
N VAL A 210 -3.73 10.88 30.99
CA VAL A 210 -2.57 10.17 31.53
C VAL A 210 -2.56 10.19 33.06
N GLN A 211 -2.84 11.34 33.68
CA GLN A 211 -2.87 11.47 35.14
C GLN A 211 -4.00 10.65 35.77
N GLU A 212 -5.17 10.59 35.13
CA GLU A 212 -6.30 9.78 35.59
C GLU A 212 -6.00 8.28 35.45
N ALA A 213 -5.43 7.88 34.31
CA ALA A 213 -5.08 6.49 34.00
C ALA A 213 -3.87 5.95 34.78
N ALA A 214 -3.13 6.80 35.49
CA ALA A 214 -1.96 6.41 36.29
C ALA A 214 -2.28 5.32 37.35
N ASN A 215 -3.53 5.21 37.77
CA ASN A 215 -4.00 4.19 38.73
C ASN A 215 -4.59 2.93 38.08
N GLU A 216 -4.83 2.95 36.77
CA GLU A 216 -5.57 1.92 36.01
C GLU A 216 -4.74 1.43 34.82
N ASN A 217 -3.56 0.89 35.13
CA ASN A 217 -2.64 0.28 34.18
C ASN A 217 -2.06 1.19 33.08
N GLY A 218 -2.24 2.52 33.14
CA GLY A 218 -1.58 3.48 32.24
C GLY A 218 -1.78 3.23 30.74
N TYR A 219 -1.03 3.96 29.92
CA TYR A 219 -1.00 3.77 28.46
C TYR A 219 0.26 3.01 28.06
N GLN A 220 0.12 2.02 27.16
CA GLN A 220 1.26 1.22 26.68
C GLN A 220 1.79 1.67 25.33
N LEU A 221 1.10 2.57 24.64
CA LEU A 221 1.52 3.16 23.37
C LEU A 221 0.85 4.54 23.20
N LEU A 222 1.63 5.50 22.72
CA LEU A 222 1.14 6.80 22.29
C LEU A 222 1.07 6.86 20.77
N MET A 223 -0.08 7.26 20.23
CA MET A 223 -0.22 7.65 18.82
C MET A 223 -0.44 9.15 18.76
N TYR A 224 0.50 9.89 18.18
CA TYR A 224 0.43 11.34 18.09
C TYR A 224 0.39 11.79 16.63
N LYS A 225 -0.65 12.53 16.25
CA LYS A 225 -0.78 13.18 14.95
C LYS A 225 -0.47 14.68 15.05
N PRO A 226 0.79 15.11 14.87
CA PRO A 226 1.13 16.52 14.77
C PRO A 226 0.75 17.06 13.38
N GLY A 227 0.68 18.40 13.25
CA GLY A 227 0.54 19.03 11.92
C GLY A 227 1.82 18.96 11.09
N LYS A 228 2.99 19.04 11.73
CA LYS A 228 4.31 18.81 11.15
C LYS A 228 5.16 18.12 12.22
N LEU A 229 5.97 17.14 11.84
CA LEU A 229 6.94 16.52 12.74
C LEU A 229 8.22 17.36 12.79
N ASP A 230 8.27 18.25 13.77
CA ASP A 230 9.43 19.07 14.11
C ASP A 230 9.90 18.82 15.56
N GLN A 231 10.92 19.56 16.00
CA GLN A 231 11.43 19.43 17.37
C GLN A 231 10.36 19.75 18.43
N GLY A 232 9.43 20.66 18.15
CA GLY A 232 8.35 21.01 19.08
C GLY A 232 7.40 19.83 19.30
N ALA A 233 7.00 19.17 18.21
CA ALA A 233 6.18 17.96 18.28
C ALA A 233 6.86 16.82 19.05
N ILE A 234 8.19 16.70 18.94
CA ILE A 234 8.96 15.75 19.74
C ILE A 234 8.94 16.13 21.21
N ASP A 235 9.24 17.38 21.54
CA ASP A 235 9.31 17.85 22.93
C ASP A 235 7.97 17.70 23.66
N GLU A 236 6.85 17.93 22.97
CA GLU A 236 5.50 17.68 23.48
C GLU A 236 5.27 16.19 23.80
N ALA A 237 5.59 15.31 22.85
CA ALA A 237 5.45 13.87 23.05
C ALA A 237 6.34 13.34 24.17
N GLU A 238 7.58 13.84 24.27
CA GLU A 238 8.53 13.48 25.33
C GLU A 238 8.07 13.95 26.72
N SER A 239 7.48 15.15 26.79
CA SER A 239 6.92 15.68 28.04
C SER A 239 5.78 14.78 28.53
N LEU A 240 4.88 14.35 27.63
CA LEU A 240 3.80 13.43 27.97
C LEU A 240 4.34 12.03 28.34
N ARG A 241 5.33 11.53 27.60
CA ARG A 241 6.00 10.24 27.85
C ARG A 241 6.64 10.20 29.24
N ALA A 242 7.21 11.31 29.71
CA ALA A 242 7.78 11.43 31.04
C ALA A 242 6.72 11.31 32.16
N ILE A 243 5.47 11.73 31.91
CA ILE A 243 4.38 11.61 32.89
C ILE A 243 3.91 10.15 33.00
N ILE A 244 3.88 9.40 31.88
CA ILE A 244 3.40 8.01 31.86
C ILE A 244 4.39 7.04 32.51
N ASN A 245 5.69 7.38 32.55
CA ASN A 245 6.73 6.46 33.03
C ASN A 245 7.50 7.01 34.25
N PRO A 246 6.94 6.97 35.48
CA PRO A 246 7.57 7.68 36.57
C PRO A 246 8.86 7.07 37.12
N LEU A 247 9.06 5.74 37.19
CA LEU A 247 10.09 5.24 38.13
C LEU A 247 10.96 4.01 37.80
N ASP A 248 10.63 3.04 36.94
CA ASP A 248 11.54 1.87 36.74
C ASP A 248 11.29 1.03 35.45
N GLY A 249 10.61 1.58 34.44
CA GLY A 249 10.24 0.85 33.20
C GLY A 249 10.86 1.42 31.92
N PRO A 250 10.87 0.67 30.81
CA PRO A 250 11.22 1.23 29.50
C PRO A 250 10.21 2.32 29.10
N ALA A 251 10.68 3.37 28.42
CA ALA A 251 9.82 4.46 27.98
C ALA A 251 8.67 3.93 27.09
N VAL A 252 7.47 4.50 27.27
CA VAL A 252 6.31 4.13 26.45
C VAL A 252 6.62 4.46 24.98
N PRO A 253 6.41 3.52 24.03
CA PRO A 253 6.64 3.80 22.62
C PRO A 253 5.73 4.90 22.09
N VAL A 254 6.23 5.68 21.13
CA VAL A 254 5.51 6.78 20.49
C VAL A 254 5.47 6.56 18.98
N LEU A 255 4.28 6.61 18.40
CA LEU A 255 4.08 6.59 16.95
C LEU A 255 3.56 7.93 16.47
N TYR A 256 4.34 8.59 15.63
CA TYR A 256 3.95 9.81 14.95
C TYR A 256 3.16 9.47 13.69
N VAL A 257 1.94 9.97 13.55
CA VAL A 257 1.08 9.74 12.39
C VAL A 257 1.02 11.01 11.56
N LEU A 258 1.52 10.96 10.33
CA LEU A 258 1.59 12.09 9.39
C LEU A 258 0.58 11.93 8.26
N ASP A 259 0.14 13.04 7.68
CA ASP A 259 -0.70 13.00 6.48
C ASP A 259 0.15 12.77 5.22
N ASN A 260 1.37 13.30 5.16
CA ASN A 260 2.31 13.08 4.06
C ASN A 260 3.73 12.79 4.57
N SER A 261 4.53 12.11 3.74
CA SER A 261 5.94 11.83 4.04
C SER A 261 6.80 13.09 4.17
N PHE A 262 6.43 14.18 3.47
CA PHE A 262 7.10 15.48 3.51
C PHE A 262 6.81 16.31 4.77
N ASP A 263 5.87 15.89 5.61
CA ASP A 263 5.53 16.59 6.86
C ASP A 263 6.57 16.33 7.96
N ARG A 264 7.63 15.56 7.66
CA ARG A 264 8.78 15.32 8.53
C ARG A 264 9.95 16.23 8.17
N ASP A 265 10.49 16.91 9.17
CA ASP A 265 11.75 17.66 9.02
C ASP A 265 12.95 16.69 8.96
N GLU A 266 13.78 16.79 7.91
CA GLU A 266 14.92 15.90 7.69
C GLU A 266 15.98 16.00 8.80
N GLN A 267 16.05 17.14 9.49
CA GLN A 267 17.04 17.39 10.55
C GLN A 267 16.63 16.81 11.91
N VAL A 268 15.44 16.24 12.00
CA VAL A 268 14.86 15.79 13.26
C VAL A 268 15.12 14.31 13.49
N GLU A 269 15.92 14.03 14.53
CA GLU A 269 16.16 12.68 15.03
C GLU A 269 15.03 12.23 15.96
N LEU A 270 14.54 11.02 15.73
CA LEU A 270 13.49 10.42 16.55
C LEU A 270 14.07 9.90 17.87
N PRO A 271 13.40 10.13 19.01
CA PRO A 271 13.79 9.52 20.27
C PRO A 271 13.77 7.98 20.21
N PRO A 272 14.47 7.28 21.11
CA PRO A 272 14.38 5.83 21.22
C PRO A 272 12.93 5.38 21.44
N ARG A 273 12.56 4.23 20.86
CA ARG A 273 11.19 3.68 20.89
C ARG A 273 10.15 4.60 20.23
N SER A 274 10.57 5.36 19.23
CA SER A 274 9.68 6.18 18.42
C SER A 274 9.67 5.72 16.95
N GLY A 275 8.51 5.80 16.31
CA GLY A 275 8.31 5.41 14.90
C GLY A 275 7.38 6.39 14.19
N VAL A 276 7.35 6.31 12.86
CA VAL A 276 6.55 7.19 12.00
C VAL A 276 5.65 6.36 11.11
N LEU A 277 4.40 6.79 10.95
CA LEU A 277 3.40 6.25 10.04
C LEU A 277 2.87 7.38 9.17
N VAL A 278 2.62 7.09 7.89
CA VAL A 278 2.01 8.04 6.95
C VAL A 278 0.61 7.52 6.60
N HIS A 279 -0.39 8.39 6.64
CA HIS A 279 -1.77 8.07 6.32
C HIS A 279 -2.00 8.08 4.80
N PRO A 280 -2.88 7.21 4.24
CA PRO A 280 -3.57 6.09 4.89
C PRO A 280 -2.67 4.85 5.08
N PHE A 281 -2.85 4.16 6.20
CA PHE A 281 -2.13 2.92 6.51
C PHE A 281 -3.07 1.84 7.03
N PHE A 282 -2.67 0.58 6.86
CA PHE A 282 -3.38 -0.57 7.38
C PHE A 282 -2.97 -0.89 8.82
N LEU A 283 -3.80 -1.68 9.52
CA LEU A 283 -3.52 -2.13 10.88
C LEU A 283 -2.19 -2.90 10.99
N SER A 284 -1.75 -3.61 9.95
CA SER A 284 -0.47 -4.31 9.92
C SER A 284 0.73 -3.38 9.88
N THR A 285 0.65 -2.26 9.14
CA THR A 285 1.71 -1.23 9.16
C THR A 285 1.87 -0.69 10.57
N LEU A 286 0.75 -0.48 11.30
CA LEU A 286 0.79 -0.13 12.71
C LEU A 286 1.46 -1.23 13.56
N LYS A 287 1.09 -2.51 13.37
CA LYS A 287 1.72 -3.63 14.09
C LYS A 287 3.22 -3.74 13.84
N GLN A 288 3.67 -3.62 12.59
CA GLN A 288 5.09 -3.64 12.22
C GLN A 288 5.86 -2.46 12.81
N ALA A 289 5.27 -1.25 12.77
CA ALA A 289 5.88 -0.09 13.39
C ALA A 289 6.03 -0.27 14.90
N ILE A 290 5.04 -0.89 15.57
CA ILE A 290 5.11 -1.26 16.98
C ILE A 290 6.21 -2.29 17.24
N GLU A 291 6.34 -3.34 16.42
CA GLU A 291 7.38 -4.35 16.56
C GLU A 291 8.79 -3.74 16.44
N GLY A 292 8.97 -2.87 15.44
CA GLY A 292 10.24 -2.16 15.21
C GLY A 292 10.66 -1.27 16.38
N ILE A 293 9.71 -0.60 17.05
CA ILE A 293 10.02 0.30 18.18
C ILE A 293 10.03 -0.39 19.54
N SER A 294 9.39 -1.56 19.68
CA SER A 294 9.25 -2.24 20.98
C SER A 294 10.49 -3.01 21.40
N GLY A 295 11.46 -3.19 20.49
CA GLY A 295 12.71 -3.92 20.75
C GLY A 295 12.51 -5.43 20.93
N VAL A 296 11.28 -5.93 20.74
CA VAL A 296 11.02 -7.35 20.48
C VAL A 296 11.36 -7.57 19.02
N SER A 297 12.66 -7.64 18.75
CA SER A 297 13.15 -8.33 17.58
C SER A 297 12.62 -9.76 17.67
N ASN A 298 11.49 -10.02 17.00
CA ASN A 298 11.45 -11.29 16.30
C ASN A 298 12.71 -11.28 15.42
N VAL A 299 13.48 -12.35 15.49
CA VAL A 299 14.75 -12.54 14.79
C VAL A 299 14.50 -12.75 13.28
N GLU A 300 13.57 -11.98 12.72
CA GLU A 300 13.20 -11.89 11.30
C GLU A 300 12.84 -10.44 10.92
N ALA A 301 13.34 -9.44 11.67
CA ALA A 301 13.81 -8.26 10.96
C ALA A 301 15.10 -8.72 10.27
N ALA A 302 14.94 -9.28 9.07
CA ALA A 302 16.06 -9.52 8.20
C ALA A 302 16.83 -8.20 8.13
N ASP A 303 18.05 -8.23 8.64
CA ASP A 303 19.17 -7.66 7.92
C ASP A 303 18.84 -7.73 6.43
N HIS A 304 18.57 -6.59 5.81
CA HIS A 304 19.09 -6.40 4.47
C HIS A 304 20.62 -6.28 4.61
N ASP A 305 21.26 -7.34 5.13
CA ASP A 305 22.59 -7.72 4.68
C ASP A 305 22.36 -7.92 3.20
N LYS A 306 22.80 -6.94 2.42
CA LYS A 306 22.91 -6.96 0.96
C LYS A 306 22.90 -8.39 0.43
N VAL A 307 21.70 -8.92 0.14
CA VAL A 307 21.51 -10.37 -0.09
C VAL A 307 22.24 -10.78 -1.37
N LEU A 308 22.52 -9.78 -2.20
CA LEU A 308 23.18 -9.86 -3.48
C LEU A 308 24.66 -9.46 -3.42
N GLU A 309 25.23 -9.22 -2.22
CA GLU A 309 26.63 -8.79 -2.09
C GLU A 309 27.59 -9.84 -2.69
N GLY A 310 28.39 -9.40 -3.65
CA GLY A 310 29.33 -10.25 -4.38
C GLY A 310 28.69 -11.18 -5.42
N LYS A 311 27.39 -11.02 -5.71
CA LYS A 311 26.71 -11.76 -6.78
C LYS A 311 26.98 -11.16 -8.15
N HIS A 312 27.11 -12.03 -9.15
CA HIS A 312 27.35 -11.66 -10.54
C HIS A 312 26.16 -12.06 -11.41
N PHE A 313 25.52 -11.09 -12.05
CA PHE A 313 24.33 -11.29 -12.89
C PHE A 313 24.64 -11.08 -14.37
N LEU A 314 23.91 -11.79 -15.23
CA LEU A 314 23.79 -11.47 -16.65
C LEU A 314 22.38 -10.95 -16.89
N ALA A 315 22.21 -9.85 -17.61
CA ALA A 315 20.91 -9.27 -17.90
C ALA A 315 20.70 -9.00 -19.40
N ALA A 316 19.53 -9.31 -19.92
CA ALA A 316 19.12 -8.97 -21.28
C ALA A 316 18.02 -7.89 -21.26
N GLU A 317 18.33 -6.71 -21.79
CA GLU A 317 17.47 -5.52 -21.78
C GLU A 317 17.77 -4.65 -23.01
N ASP A 318 16.75 -4.38 -23.84
CA ASP A 318 16.89 -3.65 -25.10
C ASP A 318 16.72 -2.13 -24.94
N ASN A 319 16.22 -1.69 -23.79
CA ASN A 319 16.07 -0.29 -23.44
C ASN A 319 17.23 0.20 -22.55
N LEU A 320 18.06 1.08 -23.10
CA LEU A 320 19.22 1.67 -22.41
C LEU A 320 18.89 2.32 -21.06
N MET A 321 17.70 2.90 -20.91
CA MET A 321 17.29 3.53 -19.66
C MET A 321 17.00 2.48 -18.58
N ASN A 322 16.27 1.42 -18.92
CA ASN A 322 16.01 0.30 -18.02
C ASN A 322 17.32 -0.41 -17.62
N ALA A 323 18.22 -0.61 -18.59
CA ALA A 323 19.54 -1.18 -18.35
C ALA A 323 20.32 -0.38 -17.30
N SER A 324 20.33 0.96 -17.42
CA SER A 324 21.02 1.83 -16.46
C SER A 324 20.42 1.79 -15.05
N ILE A 325 19.08 1.69 -14.95
CA ILE A 325 18.38 1.60 -13.66
C ILE A 325 18.68 0.24 -13.02
N LEU A 326 18.67 -0.85 -13.79
CA LEU A 326 18.98 -2.19 -13.31
C LEU A 326 20.43 -2.29 -12.78
N GLU A 327 21.38 -1.68 -13.50
CA GLU A 327 22.77 -1.59 -13.08
C GLU A 327 22.92 -0.85 -11.74
N GLU A 328 22.27 0.31 -11.60
CA GLU A 328 22.33 1.10 -10.37
C GLU A 328 21.68 0.37 -9.18
N LEU A 329 20.53 -0.28 -9.38
CA LEU A 329 19.85 -1.05 -8.33
C LEU A 329 20.69 -2.24 -7.83
N LEU A 330 21.35 -2.96 -8.74
CA LEU A 330 22.20 -4.10 -8.36
C LEU A 330 23.51 -3.66 -7.69
N ASP A 331 24.11 -2.54 -8.14
CA ASP A 331 25.29 -1.96 -7.50
C ASP A 331 25.00 -1.49 -6.07
N MET A 332 23.84 -0.87 -5.84
CA MET A 332 23.37 -0.47 -4.50
C MET A 332 23.29 -1.67 -3.53
N GLU A 333 22.92 -2.85 -4.03
CA GLU A 333 22.87 -4.12 -3.29
C GLU A 333 24.21 -4.88 -3.27
N GLY A 334 25.30 -4.28 -3.77
CA GLY A 334 26.65 -4.88 -3.78
C GLY A 334 26.84 -6.02 -4.79
N ALA A 335 25.92 -6.15 -5.75
CA ALA A 335 26.03 -7.07 -6.87
C ALA A 335 26.65 -6.38 -8.09
N THR A 336 27.01 -7.16 -9.10
CA THR A 336 27.39 -6.65 -10.42
C THR A 336 26.55 -7.30 -11.49
N VAL A 337 26.35 -6.59 -12.60
CA VAL A 337 25.56 -7.09 -13.73
C VAL A 337 26.26 -6.79 -15.04
N GLU A 338 26.30 -7.78 -15.93
CA GLU A 338 26.67 -7.60 -17.34
C GLU A 338 25.39 -7.52 -18.18
N ILE A 339 25.23 -6.46 -18.96
CA ILE A 339 24.00 -6.21 -19.74
C ILE A 339 24.24 -6.45 -21.23
N VAL A 340 23.31 -7.15 -21.87
CA VAL A 340 23.26 -7.39 -23.32
C VAL A 340 21.92 -6.93 -23.92
N GLU A 341 21.92 -6.57 -25.20
CA GLU A 341 20.80 -5.84 -25.82
C GLU A 341 19.63 -6.73 -26.31
N ASN A 342 19.73 -8.07 -26.23
CA ASN A 342 18.67 -9.00 -26.63
C ASN A 342 18.91 -10.44 -26.13
N GLY A 343 17.88 -11.28 -26.23
CA GLY A 343 17.93 -12.67 -25.77
C GLY A 343 18.96 -13.55 -26.49
N GLN A 344 19.25 -13.31 -27.77
CA GLN A 344 20.22 -14.12 -28.54
C GLN A 344 21.64 -13.89 -28.02
N LEU A 345 22.02 -12.63 -27.79
CA LEU A 345 23.31 -12.27 -27.19
C LEU A 345 23.44 -12.80 -25.75
N CYS A 346 22.33 -12.87 -25.01
CA CYS A 346 22.30 -13.43 -23.66
C CYS A 346 22.64 -14.93 -23.67
N VAL A 347 21.99 -15.69 -24.56
CA VAL A 347 22.28 -17.12 -24.76
C VAL A 347 23.73 -17.32 -25.18
N GLU A 348 24.21 -16.56 -26.18
CA GLU A 348 25.62 -16.67 -26.63
C GLU A 348 26.62 -16.35 -25.51
N ARG A 349 26.32 -15.34 -24.69
CA ARG A 349 27.17 -14.95 -23.57
C ARG A 349 27.19 -15.99 -22.46
N PHE A 350 26.04 -16.62 -22.20
CA PHE A 350 25.91 -17.69 -21.23
C PHE A 350 26.57 -18.99 -21.73
N GLU A 351 26.42 -19.35 -23.00
CA GLU A 351 27.11 -20.50 -23.61
C GLU A 351 28.64 -20.37 -23.55
N ALA A 352 29.15 -19.13 -23.63
CA ALA A 352 30.57 -18.83 -23.55
C ALA A 352 31.09 -18.72 -22.10
N CYS A 353 30.23 -18.75 -21.09
CA CYS A 353 30.63 -18.56 -19.69
C CYS A 353 31.17 -19.84 -19.06
N GLU A 354 32.05 -19.71 -18.06
CA GLU A 354 32.43 -20.85 -17.23
C GLU A 354 31.33 -21.17 -16.20
N PRO A 355 31.14 -22.45 -15.80
CA PRO A 355 30.16 -22.79 -14.78
C PRO A 355 30.39 -22.03 -13.47
N GLY A 356 29.37 -21.32 -13.01
CA GLY A 356 29.42 -20.50 -11.79
C GLY A 356 29.92 -19.07 -11.99
N GLU A 357 30.14 -18.63 -13.24
CA GLU A 357 30.47 -17.24 -13.57
C GLU A 357 29.31 -16.26 -13.28
N PHE A 358 28.06 -16.73 -13.46
CA PHE A 358 26.86 -15.97 -13.13
C PHE A 358 26.01 -16.71 -12.10
N ASP A 359 25.53 -15.98 -11.10
CA ASP A 359 24.63 -16.46 -10.07
C ASP A 359 23.17 -16.49 -10.53
N ALA A 360 22.79 -15.57 -11.43
CA ALA A 360 21.46 -15.56 -12.06
C ALA A 360 21.48 -14.82 -13.40
N ILE A 361 20.46 -15.10 -14.22
CA ILE A 361 20.20 -14.41 -15.48
C ILE A 361 18.86 -13.68 -15.36
N LEU A 362 18.87 -12.37 -15.59
CA LEU A 362 17.68 -11.52 -15.69
C LEU A 362 17.37 -11.31 -17.17
N MET A 363 16.11 -11.41 -17.56
CA MET A 363 15.80 -11.40 -18.98
C MET A 363 14.44 -10.77 -19.23
N ASP A 364 14.43 -9.69 -19.98
CA ASP A 364 13.17 -9.10 -20.42
C ASP A 364 12.41 -10.05 -21.36
N VAL A 365 11.09 -10.04 -21.24
CA VAL A 365 10.21 -10.93 -21.99
C VAL A 365 10.08 -10.43 -23.42
N GLN A 366 10.09 -9.12 -23.67
CA GLN A 366 9.78 -8.54 -24.98
C GLN A 366 10.96 -7.77 -25.59
N MET A 367 11.93 -8.52 -26.11
CA MET A 367 13.11 -7.96 -26.80
C MET A 367 13.14 -8.29 -28.30
N PRO A 368 13.83 -7.47 -29.13
CA PRO A 368 14.07 -7.75 -30.54
C PRO A 368 14.97 -8.98 -30.73
N ILE A 369 14.96 -9.55 -31.95
CA ILE A 369 15.75 -10.71 -32.39
C ILE A 369 15.31 -12.03 -31.72
N MET A 370 15.43 -12.13 -30.39
CA MET A 370 15.00 -13.28 -29.60
C MET A 370 14.38 -12.78 -28.30
N ASN A 371 13.15 -13.20 -28.05
CA ASN A 371 12.41 -12.84 -26.84
C ASN A 371 12.89 -13.67 -25.63
N GLY A 372 12.52 -13.25 -24.42
CA GLY A 372 12.98 -13.91 -23.19
C GLY A 372 12.50 -15.36 -23.02
N HIS A 373 11.34 -15.72 -23.60
CA HIS A 373 10.83 -17.09 -23.54
C HIS A 373 11.65 -18.06 -24.42
N ASP A 374 11.95 -17.64 -25.64
CA ASP A 374 12.75 -18.41 -26.58
C ASP A 374 14.20 -18.54 -26.07
N ALA A 375 14.76 -17.46 -25.52
CA ALA A 375 16.09 -17.45 -24.91
C ALA A 375 16.18 -18.31 -23.64
N SER A 376 15.13 -18.35 -22.80
CA SER A 376 15.10 -19.24 -21.61
C SER A 376 15.00 -20.72 -21.98
N SER A 377 14.48 -21.03 -23.17
CA SER A 377 14.26 -22.40 -23.64
C SER A 377 15.47 -22.99 -24.35
N ALA A 378 16.34 -22.13 -24.89
CA ALA A 378 17.63 -22.48 -25.47
C ALA A 378 18.64 -22.81 -24.37
#